data_AF-N9V998-F1
#
_entry.id   AF-N9V998-F1
#
_cell.length_a   1.000
_cell.length_b   1.000
_cell.length_c   1.000
_cell.angle_alpha   90.00
_cell.angle_beta   90.00
_cell.angle_gamma   90.00
#
_symmetry.space_group_name_H-M   'P 1'
#
loop_
_entity.id
_entity.type
_entity.pdbx_description
1 polymer ?
#
loop_
_entity_poly.entity_id
_entity_poly.type
_entity_poly.pdbx_seq_one_letter_code
_entity_poly.pdbx_strand_id
1 'polypeptide(L)'
;MMSLLLVALHCELAAPPKSRVTDPLPLTMTLSNRGDKPLSVLTWFTPFEGWFGDAILLTRDGEPVLYRGPLAKRGEPGADELLTLAPGQSEQASAELGLVYDIKKPGHYRLTYRFPLVAGEWLLPDCPPLEFVRLAN
;
A
#
# COMPACT_ATOMS: atom_id res chain seq x y z
N MET A 1 10.78 -22.97 15.47
CA MET A 1 11.19 -22.85 14.06
C MET A 1 10.57 -21.56 13.53
N MET A 2 11.36 -20.50 13.42
CA MET A 2 10.90 -19.17 13.05
C MET A 2 10.72 -19.15 11.52
N SER A 3 9.53 -18.79 11.06
CA SER A 3 9.08 -18.88 9.67
C SER A 3 10.00 -18.09 8.72
N LEU A 4 10.74 -18.78 7.86
CA LEU A 4 11.64 -18.16 6.86
C LEU A 4 10.89 -17.40 5.74
N LEU A 5 9.59 -17.59 5.59
CA LEU A 5 8.80 -17.01 4.48
C LEU A 5 8.50 -15.51 4.66
N LEU A 6 8.37 -15.03 5.90
CA LEU A 6 8.14 -13.60 6.19
C LEU A 6 9.34 -12.71 5.85
N VAL A 7 10.53 -13.29 5.67
CA VAL A 7 11.76 -12.54 5.34
C VAL A 7 11.93 -12.34 3.83
N ALA A 8 11.19 -13.08 3.00
CA ALA A 8 11.39 -13.08 1.56
C ALA A 8 10.65 -11.93 0.85
N LEU A 9 9.43 -11.59 1.26
CA LEU A 9 8.70 -10.48 0.65
C LEU A 9 9.12 -9.16 1.30
N HIS A 10 9.84 -8.33 0.56
CA HIS A 10 10.20 -6.99 0.97
C HIS A 10 9.25 -5.97 0.34
N CYS A 11 8.74 -5.05 1.15
CA CYS A 11 7.88 -3.96 0.69
C CYS A 11 8.53 -2.59 0.92
N GLU A 12 8.45 -1.73 -0.09
CA GLU A 12 8.81 -0.32 0.01
C GLU A 12 7.66 0.56 -0.48
N LEU A 13 7.40 1.63 0.25
CA LEU A 13 6.46 2.69 -0.13
C LEU A 13 7.23 3.95 -0.49
N ALA A 14 6.76 4.64 -1.51
CA ALA A 14 7.30 5.93 -1.91
C ALA A 14 6.18 6.90 -2.30
N ALA A 15 6.35 8.15 -1.91
CA ALA A 15 5.63 9.31 -2.41
C ALA A 15 6.62 10.49 -2.39
N PRO A 16 6.36 11.60 -3.11
CA PRO A 16 7.17 12.80 -2.98
C PRO A 16 7.26 13.23 -1.50
N PRO A 17 8.47 13.33 -0.91
CA PRO A 17 8.63 13.61 0.53
C PRO A 17 8.12 15.00 0.90
N LYS A 18 8.09 15.92 -0.07
CA LYS A 18 7.43 17.24 0.01
C LYS A 18 6.73 17.53 -1.31
N SER A 19 5.50 18.00 -1.26
CA SER A 19 4.71 18.43 -2.44
C SER A 19 3.69 19.49 -2.05
N ARG A 20 3.26 20.34 -2.99
CA ARG A 20 2.16 21.30 -2.72
C ARG A 20 0.83 20.58 -2.63
N VAL A 21 -0.17 21.16 -1.97
CA VAL A 21 -1.55 20.62 -1.91
C VAL A 21 -2.25 20.54 -3.29
N THR A 22 -1.79 21.30 -4.27
CA THR A 22 -2.23 21.20 -5.68
C THR A 22 -1.60 20.05 -6.44
N ASP A 23 -0.42 19.60 -6.03
CA ASP A 23 0.31 18.58 -6.77
C ASP A 23 -0.39 17.20 -6.62
N PRO A 24 -0.34 16.36 -7.66
CA PRO A 24 -0.66 14.93 -7.52
C PRO A 24 0.22 14.28 -6.45
N LEU A 25 -0.32 13.28 -5.77
CA LEU A 25 0.41 12.51 -4.77
C LEU A 25 0.18 11.00 -5.02
N PRO A 26 0.89 10.41 -6.01
CA PRO A 26 0.89 8.97 -6.19
C PRO A 26 1.57 8.30 -4.98
N LEU A 27 0.93 7.27 -4.45
CA LEU A 27 1.58 6.28 -3.60
C LEU A 27 2.10 5.17 -4.50
N THR A 28 3.41 5.01 -4.55
CA THR A 28 4.09 3.91 -5.21
C THR A 28 4.38 2.82 -4.19
N MET A 29 4.05 1.58 -4.52
CA MET A 29 4.44 0.39 -3.77
C MET A 29 5.35 -0.47 -4.64
N THR A 30 6.50 -0.85 -4.10
CA THR A 30 7.42 -1.82 -4.70
C THR A 30 7.42 -3.08 -3.85
N LEU A 31 7.16 -4.22 -4.47
CA LEU A 31 7.21 -5.53 -3.83
C LEU A 31 8.32 -6.35 -4.46
N SER A 32 9.24 -6.84 -3.63
CA SER A 32 10.41 -7.60 -4.06
C SER A 32 10.43 -8.97 -3.40
N ASN A 33 10.58 -10.02 -4.19
CA ASN A 33 10.88 -11.34 -3.68
C ASN A 33 12.40 -11.51 -3.53
N ARG A 34 12.88 -11.43 -2.28
CA ARG A 34 14.28 -11.65 -1.90
C ARG A 34 14.58 -13.09 -1.49
N GLY A 35 13.61 -14.00 -1.63
CA GLY A 35 13.76 -15.42 -1.37
C GLY A 35 14.19 -16.21 -2.60
N ASP A 36 14.16 -17.54 -2.46
CA ASP A 36 14.58 -18.52 -3.47
C ASP A 36 13.42 -19.31 -4.09
N LYS A 37 12.17 -19.03 -3.68
CA LYS A 37 10.94 -19.64 -4.21
C LYS A 37 9.98 -18.58 -4.73
N PRO A 38 9.11 -18.92 -5.71
CA PRO A 38 8.03 -18.03 -6.11
C PRO A 38 7.12 -17.67 -4.93
N LEU A 39 6.65 -16.43 -4.90
CA LEU A 39 5.69 -15.93 -3.92
C LEU A 39 4.39 -15.55 -4.62
N SER A 40 3.27 -15.79 -3.94
CA SER A 40 1.96 -15.28 -4.33
C SER A 40 1.51 -14.23 -3.32
N VAL A 41 1.29 -13.00 -3.78
CA VAL A 41 0.95 -11.85 -2.95
C VAL A 41 -0.42 -11.35 -3.34
N LEU A 42 -1.32 -11.17 -2.37
CA LEU A 42 -2.64 -10.62 -2.63
C LEU A 42 -2.53 -9.14 -2.98
N THR A 43 -3.10 -8.72 -4.11
CA THR A 43 -3.04 -7.32 -4.55
C THR A 43 -4.07 -6.43 -3.86
N TRP A 44 -5.04 -7.02 -3.16
CA TRP A 44 -6.08 -6.28 -2.47
C TRP A 44 -5.53 -5.26 -1.49
N PHE A 45 -6.22 -4.13 -1.43
CA PHE A 45 -5.89 -2.98 -0.62
C PHE A 45 -4.54 -2.34 -0.94
N THR A 46 -3.90 -2.67 -2.06
CA THR A 46 -2.61 -2.10 -2.48
C THR A 46 -2.76 -1.27 -3.76
N PRO A 47 -1.77 -0.44 -4.13
CA PRO A 47 -1.77 0.26 -5.42
C PRO A 47 -1.89 -0.66 -6.64
N PHE A 48 -1.60 -1.96 -6.54
CA PHE A 48 -1.76 -2.92 -7.63
C PHE A 48 -3.24 -3.15 -8.02
N GLU A 49 -4.19 -2.93 -7.10
CA GLU A 49 -5.63 -2.94 -7.42
C GLU A 49 -6.23 -1.55 -7.60
N GLY A 50 -5.46 -0.49 -7.34
CA GLY A 50 -5.99 0.86 -7.15
C GLY A 50 -6.60 1.02 -5.75
N TRP A 51 -7.81 1.57 -5.67
CA TRP A 51 -8.44 1.88 -4.38
C TRP A 51 -9.84 1.28 -4.28
N PHE A 52 -9.95 0.14 -3.60
CA PHE A 52 -11.23 -0.53 -3.36
C PHE A 52 -11.37 -1.03 -1.91
N GLY A 53 -10.69 -0.38 -0.97
CA GLY A 53 -10.78 -0.71 0.44
C GLY A 53 -10.03 0.25 1.37
N ASP A 54 -10.50 0.34 2.61
CA ASP A 54 -9.90 1.13 3.68
C ASP A 54 -8.89 0.28 4.46
N ALA A 55 -7.65 0.26 4.00
CA ALA A 55 -6.53 -0.43 4.66
C ALA A 55 -5.37 0.49 5.01
N ILE A 56 -5.55 1.81 4.87
CA ILE A 56 -4.52 2.79 5.20
C ILE A 56 -4.99 3.61 6.40
N LEU A 57 -4.22 3.57 7.48
CA LEU A 57 -4.29 4.56 8.54
C LEU A 57 -3.48 5.79 8.09
N LEU A 58 -4.17 6.87 7.76
CA LEU A 58 -3.57 8.15 7.41
C LEU A 58 -3.81 9.15 8.53
N THR A 59 -2.75 9.83 8.98
CA THR A 59 -2.85 10.95 9.92
C THR A 59 -2.19 12.19 9.35
N ARG A 60 -2.76 13.37 9.61
CA ARG A 60 -2.14 14.69 9.39
C ARG A 60 -1.90 15.35 10.74
N ASP A 61 -0.66 15.65 11.06
CA ASP A 61 -0.26 16.30 12.31
C ASP A 61 -0.84 15.58 13.55
N GLY A 62 -0.90 14.25 13.50
CA GLY A 62 -1.48 13.38 14.55
C GLY A 62 -2.99 13.14 14.43
N GLU A 63 -3.71 13.93 13.64
CA GLU A 63 -5.16 13.79 13.48
C GLU A 63 -5.53 12.83 12.33
N PRO A 64 -6.48 11.91 12.52
CA PRO A 64 -6.90 10.99 11.46
C PRO A 64 -7.46 11.69 10.21
N VAL A 65 -7.09 11.18 9.04
CA VAL A 65 -7.68 11.55 7.75
C VAL A 65 -8.47 10.34 7.25
N LEU A 66 -9.79 10.49 7.15
CA LEU A 66 -10.69 9.39 6.82
C LEU A 66 -10.63 9.02 5.33
N TYR A 67 -10.73 7.73 5.05
CA TYR A 67 -10.91 7.18 3.72
C TYR A 67 -12.27 7.60 3.15
N ARG A 68 -12.30 7.96 1.87
CA ARG A 68 -13.51 8.39 1.12
C ARG A 68 -13.69 7.64 -0.20
N GLY A 69 -12.89 6.60 -0.44
CA GLY A 69 -12.96 5.80 -1.66
C GLY A 69 -14.04 4.71 -1.60
N PRO A 70 -14.17 3.92 -2.68
CA PRO A 70 -15.11 2.82 -2.74
C PRO A 70 -14.65 1.63 -1.87
N LEU A 71 -15.62 0.85 -1.40
CA LEU A 71 -15.37 -0.39 -0.67
C LEU A 71 -15.91 -1.56 -1.48
N ALA A 72 -15.03 -2.44 -1.95
CA ALA A 72 -15.44 -3.66 -2.64
C ALA A 72 -15.96 -4.71 -1.64
N LYS A 73 -17.08 -5.35 -2.00
CA LYS A 73 -17.52 -6.60 -1.36
C LYS A 73 -16.80 -7.77 -2.05
N ARG A 74 -16.18 -8.65 -1.27
CA ARG A 74 -15.26 -9.68 -1.80
C ARG A 74 -15.67 -11.10 -1.39
N GLY A 75 -15.42 -12.05 -2.29
CA GLY A 75 -15.45 -13.49 -2.01
C GLY A 75 -14.05 -14.01 -1.70
N GLU A 76 -13.73 -15.21 -2.16
CA GLU A 76 -12.34 -15.68 -2.22
C GLU A 76 -11.62 -14.99 -3.39
N PRO A 77 -10.32 -14.66 -3.26
CA PRO A 77 -9.58 -14.02 -4.33
C PRO A 77 -9.37 -14.96 -5.53
N GLY A 78 -9.56 -14.42 -6.72
CA GLY A 78 -9.23 -15.06 -7.99
C GLY A 78 -7.74 -15.01 -8.31
N ALA A 79 -7.31 -15.73 -9.36
CA ALA A 79 -5.92 -15.76 -9.79
C ALA A 79 -5.42 -14.40 -10.31
N ASP A 80 -6.32 -13.58 -10.85
CA ASP A 80 -6.07 -12.20 -11.30
C ASP A 80 -5.90 -11.19 -10.16
N GLU A 81 -6.24 -11.59 -8.93
CA GLU A 81 -6.08 -10.79 -7.71
C GLU A 81 -4.81 -11.18 -6.93
N LEU A 82 -4.01 -12.10 -7.49
CA LEU A 82 -2.74 -12.55 -6.94
C LEU A 82 -1.58 -12.15 -7.85
N LEU A 83 -0.62 -11.41 -7.29
CA LEU A 83 0.66 -11.11 -7.91
C LEU A 83 1.63 -12.27 -7.65
N THR A 84 2.16 -12.87 -8.72
CA THR A 84 3.20 -13.88 -8.62
C THR A 84 4.58 -13.25 -8.82
N LEU A 85 5.47 -13.41 -7.85
CA LEU A 85 6.85 -12.92 -7.90
C LEU A 85 7.83 -14.09 -7.93
N ALA A 86 8.56 -14.26 -9.02
CA ALA A 86 9.68 -15.20 -9.11
C ALA A 86 10.82 -14.78 -8.14
N PRO A 87 11.74 -15.70 -7.78
CA PRO A 87 12.92 -15.36 -7.00
C PRO A 87 13.72 -14.20 -7.60
N GLY A 88 14.02 -13.18 -6.80
CA GLY A 88 14.73 -11.97 -7.23
C GLY A 88 13.87 -10.95 -8.01
N GLN A 89 12.61 -11.28 -8.33
CA GLN A 89 11.73 -10.36 -9.05
C GLN A 89 11.27 -9.22 -8.15
N SER A 90 11.14 -8.03 -8.75
CA SER A 90 10.49 -6.88 -8.14
C SER A 90 9.45 -6.34 -9.08
N GLU A 91 8.29 -6.00 -8.55
CA GLU A 91 7.19 -5.38 -9.28
C GLU A 91 6.75 -4.11 -8.56
N GLN A 92 6.21 -3.16 -9.33
CA GLN A 92 5.83 -1.86 -8.83
C GLN A 92 4.48 -1.42 -9.39
N ALA A 93 3.67 -0.82 -8.53
CA ALA A 93 2.43 -0.16 -8.92
C ALA A 93 2.27 1.19 -8.19
N SER A 94 1.51 2.09 -8.79
CA SER A 94 1.22 3.41 -8.23
C SER A 94 -0.26 3.75 -8.34
N ALA A 95 -0.81 4.38 -7.31
CA ALA A 95 -2.19 4.86 -7.29
C ALA A 95 -2.25 6.25 -6.63
N GLU A 96 -3.09 7.16 -7.15
CA GLU A 96 -3.19 8.55 -6.68
C GLU A 96 -3.95 8.62 -5.35
N LEU A 97 -3.27 8.98 -4.26
CA LEU A 97 -3.89 9.05 -2.92
C LEU A 97 -4.99 10.10 -2.83
N GLY A 98 -4.85 11.21 -3.58
CA GLY A 98 -5.82 12.30 -3.57
C GLY A 98 -7.21 11.92 -4.11
N LEU A 99 -7.35 10.76 -4.74
CA LEU A 99 -8.65 10.24 -5.19
C LEU A 99 -9.51 9.72 -4.03
N VAL A 100 -8.89 9.29 -2.92
CA VAL A 100 -9.58 8.60 -1.82
C VAL A 100 -9.32 9.21 -0.44
N TYR A 101 -8.36 10.14 -0.32
CA TYR A 101 -8.13 10.91 0.90
C TYR A 101 -8.14 12.42 0.63
N ASP A 102 -8.69 13.18 1.57
CA ASP A 102 -8.65 14.65 1.55
C ASP A 102 -7.31 15.17 2.07
N ILE A 103 -6.34 15.20 1.17
CA ILE A 103 -4.95 15.62 1.41
C ILE A 103 -4.68 17.04 0.90
N LYS A 104 -5.73 17.87 0.82
CA LYS A 104 -5.67 19.27 0.32
C LYS A 104 -5.31 20.29 1.39
N LYS A 105 -4.98 19.84 2.59
CA LYS A 105 -4.51 20.68 3.70
C LYS A 105 -3.00 20.51 3.88
N PRO A 106 -2.23 21.59 4.07
CA PRO A 106 -0.81 21.47 4.39
C PRO A 106 -0.63 20.79 5.75
N GLY A 107 0.52 20.15 5.97
CA GLY A 107 0.85 19.45 7.22
C GLY A 107 1.78 18.26 7.00
N HIS A 108 2.17 17.64 8.11
CA HIS A 108 2.94 16.40 8.13
C HIS A 108 1.99 15.22 8.11
N TYR A 109 2.15 14.35 7.13
CA TYR A 109 1.33 13.15 6.97
C TYR A 109 2.14 11.91 7.30
N ARG A 110 1.48 10.96 7.94
CA ARG A 110 2.00 9.61 8.19
C ARG A 110 0.98 8.58 7.73
N LEU A 111 1.46 7.65 6.92
CA LEU A 111 0.70 6.57 6.30
C LEU A 111 1.20 5.24 6.87
N THR A 112 0.28 4.38 7.32
CA THR A 112 0.59 3.02 7.75
C THR A 112 -0.47 2.08 7.21
N TYR A 113 -0.04 0.95 6.65
CA TYR A 113 -0.99 -0.09 6.25
C TYR A 113 -1.53 -0.84 7.46
N ARG A 114 -2.83 -1.13 7.42
CA ARG A 114 -3.56 -1.98 8.35
C ARG A 114 -4.45 -2.89 7.52
N PHE A 115 -3.83 -3.91 6.91
CA PHE A 115 -4.56 -4.89 6.12
C PHE A 115 -5.60 -5.63 6.97
N PRO A 116 -6.82 -5.84 6.47
CA PRO A 116 -7.76 -6.73 7.11
C PRO A 116 -7.25 -8.17 7.06
N LEU A 117 -7.72 -9.00 8.00
CA LEU A 117 -7.49 -10.46 7.94
C LEU A 117 -8.23 -11.04 6.73
N VAL A 118 -7.48 -11.59 5.78
CA VAL A 118 -8.01 -12.31 4.62
C VAL A 118 -7.47 -13.75 4.67
N ALA A 119 -8.35 -14.73 4.73
CA ALA A 119 -7.97 -16.13 4.90
C ALA A 119 -7.52 -16.78 3.58
N GLY A 120 -6.33 -17.36 3.55
CA GLY A 120 -5.81 -18.14 2.42
C GLY A 120 -4.28 -18.30 2.44
N GLU A 121 -3.73 -18.89 1.37
CA GLU A 121 -2.30 -19.21 1.23
C GLU A 121 -1.54 -18.15 0.40
N TRP A 122 -1.82 -16.87 0.62
CA TRP A 122 -1.11 -15.75 0.01
C TRP A 122 -0.43 -14.88 1.06
N LEU A 123 0.55 -14.10 0.62
CA LEU A 123 1.19 -13.09 1.44
C LEU A 123 0.43 -11.76 1.38
N LEU A 124 0.44 -11.04 2.49
CA LEU A 124 0.12 -9.62 2.55
C LEU A 124 1.43 -8.84 2.73
N PRO A 125 1.64 -7.72 2.02
CA PRO A 125 2.81 -6.89 2.22
C PRO A 125 2.90 -6.35 3.66
N ASP A 126 4.07 -6.44 4.29
CA ASP A 126 4.39 -5.71 5.51
C ASP A 126 5.29 -4.53 5.16
N CYS A 127 4.67 -3.37 4.98
CA CYS A 127 5.36 -2.17 4.50
C CYS A 127 5.66 -1.23 5.68
N PRO A 128 6.90 -0.74 5.82
CA PRO A 128 7.21 0.30 6.79
C PRO A 128 6.31 1.54 6.61
N PRO A 129 6.01 2.28 7.69
CA PRO A 129 5.28 3.54 7.61
C PRO A 129 5.97 4.54 6.67
N LEU A 130 5.16 5.28 5.92
CA LEU A 130 5.62 6.35 5.04
C LEU A 130 5.23 7.72 5.60
N GLU A 131 6.17 8.65 5.61
CA GLU A 131 5.94 10.04 6.01
C GLU A 131 6.19 10.99 4.84
N PHE A 132 5.35 12.01 4.72
CA PHE A 132 5.50 13.05 3.69
C PHE A 132 4.88 14.36 4.17
N VAL A 133 5.26 15.48 3.55
CA VAL A 133 4.75 16.81 3.89
C VAL A 133 3.97 17.39 2.72
N ARG A 134 2.77 17.89 3.00
CA ARG A 134 2.04 18.76 2.06
C ARG A 134 2.28 20.22 2.41
N LEU A 135 2.72 21.00 1.44
CA LEU A 135 2.96 22.43 1.54
C LEU A 135 1.74 23.21 1.04
N ALA A 136 1.54 24.41 1.57
CA ALA A 136 0.61 25.35 0.96
C ALA A 136 1.05 25.68 -0.48
N ASN A 137 0.13 26.26 -1.26
CA ASN A 137 0.41 26.65 -2.64
C ASN A 137 1.48 27.74 -2.72
#